data_AF-A0A7K2LVF5-F1
#
_entry.id   AF-A0A7K2LVF5-F1
#
_cell.length_a   1.000
_cell.length_b   1.000
_cell.length_c   1.000
_cell.angle_alpha   90.00
_cell.angle_beta   90.00
_cell.angle_gamma   90.00
#
_symmetry.space_group_name_H-M   'P 1'
#
loop_
_entity.id
_entity.type
_entity.pdbx_description
1 polymer ?
#
loop_
_entity_poly.entity_id
_entity_poly.type
_entity_poly.pdbx_seq_one_letter_code
_entity_poly.pdbx_strand_id
1 'polypeptide(L)'
;MRRSSARSRTALFTAAVTGSLALTGCGGDGGAGSDGIALGFVNGGDTSFHTCLQKAVEQTAKTQDAKVYSANSHQNAGTELSNIEDMISRNVSALIVQTVNVDSLKGDIAKAKAAGVPIYLTSVSTGDVDDILGAAVVDLGKVGALDAGWVARDAGAKKVEVGIVAGAPGAASDLLVNGFKKALPANAEVVANQPGMFSPTKAQDVAQNMIQAHPDLDYAFVANEEMAF
;
A
#
# COMPACT_ATOMS: atom_id res chain seq x y z
N MET A 1 -56.13 12.06 53.90
CA MET A 1 -55.06 11.91 52.88
C MET A 1 -53.75 12.35 53.55
N ARG A 2 -52.66 11.62 53.71
CA ARG A 2 -52.16 10.28 53.35
C ARG A 2 -51.41 9.73 54.59
N ARG A 3 -51.40 8.41 54.74
CA ARG A 3 -50.63 7.58 55.70
C ARG A 3 -49.11 7.80 55.48
N SER A 4 -48.15 7.43 56.34
CA SER A 4 -48.08 6.39 57.35
C SER A 4 -46.82 6.58 58.22
N SER A 5 -46.87 5.96 59.40
CA SER A 5 -45.90 5.84 60.49
C SER A 5 -44.52 5.26 60.16
N ALA A 6 -43.51 5.62 60.97
CA ALA A 6 -42.39 4.73 61.31
C ALA A 6 -41.92 4.94 62.77
N ARG A 7 -42.32 3.98 63.63
CA ARG A 7 -41.64 3.48 64.84
C ARG A 7 -40.27 2.89 64.42
N SER A 8 -39.23 2.62 65.20
CA SER A 8 -38.88 2.69 66.62
C SER A 8 -37.53 1.94 66.76
N ARG A 9 -36.73 2.27 67.80
CA ARG A 9 -35.75 1.41 68.53
C ARG A 9 -34.40 1.03 67.90
N THR A 10 -33.39 1.69 68.46
CA THR A 10 -32.14 1.19 69.04
C THR A 10 -31.99 -0.32 69.21
N ALA A 11 -30.84 -0.89 68.81
CA ALA A 11 -29.94 -1.67 69.66
C ALA A 11 -28.68 -2.14 68.90
N LEU A 12 -27.56 -2.13 69.65
CA LEU A 12 -26.22 -2.60 69.32
C LEU A 12 -26.18 -4.07 68.86
N PHE A 13 -25.23 -4.39 67.98
CA PHE A 13 -24.58 -5.70 67.93
C PHE A 13 -23.07 -5.53 67.81
N THR A 14 -22.37 -6.12 68.78
CA THR A 14 -20.92 -6.28 68.87
C THR A 14 -20.53 -7.66 68.36
N ALA A 15 -19.26 -7.78 67.97
CA ALA A 15 -18.40 -8.98 67.99
C ALA A 15 -17.95 -9.50 66.63
N ALA A 16 -16.64 -9.34 66.45
CA ALA A 16 -15.80 -9.86 65.39
C ALA A 16 -15.72 -11.39 65.39
N VAL A 17 -15.65 -11.97 64.19
CA VAL A 17 -15.10 -13.29 63.96
C VAL A 17 -14.01 -13.15 62.90
N THR A 18 -12.77 -13.12 63.38
CA THR A 18 -11.54 -13.28 62.60
C THR A 18 -11.28 -14.75 62.32
N GLY A 19 -10.91 -15.04 61.06
CA GLY A 19 -9.97 -16.10 60.72
C GLY A 19 -10.59 -17.34 60.10
N SER A 20 -10.43 -17.49 58.79
CA SER A 20 -10.27 -18.79 58.15
C SER A 20 -9.75 -18.69 56.71
N LEU A 21 -8.59 -19.33 56.53
CA LEU A 21 -8.04 -19.96 55.33
C LEU A 21 -7.61 -19.09 54.13
N ALA A 22 -6.30 -18.89 54.05
CA ALA A 22 -5.58 -18.63 52.82
C ALA A 22 -5.78 -19.79 51.83
N LEU A 23 -6.50 -19.53 50.74
CA LEU A 23 -6.43 -20.31 49.51
C LEU A 23 -5.25 -19.77 48.71
N THR A 24 -4.10 -20.43 48.84
CA THR A 24 -2.99 -20.33 47.87
C THR A 24 -3.49 -20.91 46.56
N GLY A 25 -4.16 -20.07 45.76
CA GLY A 25 -4.42 -20.35 44.36
C GLY A 25 -3.09 -20.31 43.63
N CYS A 26 -2.67 -21.45 43.07
CA CYS A 26 -1.73 -21.48 41.95
C CYS A 26 -2.33 -20.63 40.83
N GLY A 27 -2.01 -19.32 40.86
CA GLY A 27 -2.14 -18.46 39.70
C GLY A 27 -1.25 -19.07 38.63
N GLY A 28 -1.88 -19.54 37.56
CA GLY A 28 -1.19 -20.16 36.45
C GLY A 28 -0.05 -19.27 36.00
N ASP A 29 1.05 -19.92 35.61
CA ASP A 29 2.01 -19.37 34.67
C ASP A 29 1.22 -18.92 33.44
N GLY A 30 0.76 -17.67 33.49
CA GLY A 30 0.55 -16.85 32.32
C GLY A 30 1.93 -16.57 31.77
N GLY A 31 2.53 -17.60 31.16
CA GLY A 31 3.54 -17.40 30.15
C GLY A 31 2.90 -16.42 29.18
N ALA A 32 3.36 -15.17 29.22
CA ALA A 32 3.14 -14.21 28.18
C ALA A 32 3.75 -14.85 26.92
N GLY A 33 2.96 -15.66 26.22
CA GLY A 33 3.19 -15.94 24.83
C GLY A 33 3.26 -14.57 24.19
N SER A 34 4.40 -14.24 23.60
CA SER A 34 4.48 -13.11 22.70
C SER A 34 3.35 -13.29 21.69
N ASP A 35 2.27 -12.51 21.80
CA ASP A 35 1.28 -12.42 20.75
C ASP A 35 2.04 -11.97 19.51
N GLY A 36 2.35 -12.92 18.63
CA GLY A 36 3.22 -12.69 17.49
C GLY A 36 2.66 -11.56 16.63
N ILE A 37 3.54 -10.72 16.09
CA ILE A 37 3.14 -9.58 15.26
C ILE A 37 2.30 -10.10 14.08
N ALA A 38 1.09 -9.56 13.92
CA ALA A 38 0.23 -9.87 12.77
C ALA A 38 0.13 -8.65 11.87
N LEU A 39 0.57 -8.78 10.61
CA LEU A 39 0.55 -7.70 9.62
C LEU A 39 -0.60 -7.93 8.63
N GLY A 40 -1.32 -6.88 8.28
CA GLY A 40 -2.24 -6.88 7.14
C GLY A 40 -1.56 -6.29 5.91
N PHE A 41 -1.38 -7.08 4.85
CA PHE A 41 -0.85 -6.61 3.57
C PHE A 41 -1.98 -6.46 2.56
N VAL A 42 -2.23 -5.22 2.13
CA VAL A 42 -3.21 -4.88 1.09
C VAL A 42 -2.45 -4.56 -0.19
N ASN A 43 -2.54 -5.48 -1.15
CA ASN A 43 -1.82 -5.45 -2.41
C ASN A 43 -2.70 -4.81 -3.50
N GLY A 44 -2.17 -3.89 -4.30
CA GLY A 44 -2.98 -3.11 -5.26
C GLY A 44 -3.47 -3.90 -6.47
N GLY A 45 -2.81 -5.00 -6.83
CA GLY A 45 -3.09 -5.74 -8.06
C GLY A 45 -2.30 -7.05 -8.15
N ASP A 46 -2.21 -7.59 -9.35
CA ASP A 46 -1.76 -8.97 -9.62
C ASP A 46 -0.68 -9.08 -10.70
N THR A 47 -0.09 -7.95 -11.12
CA THR A 47 1.05 -7.95 -12.03
C THR A 47 2.27 -8.68 -11.41
N SER A 48 3.28 -8.97 -12.23
CA SER A 48 4.50 -9.64 -11.77
C SER A 48 5.19 -8.89 -10.63
N PHE A 49 5.20 -7.55 -10.68
CA PHE A 49 5.67 -6.67 -9.61
C PHE A 49 4.93 -6.92 -8.29
N HIS A 50 3.59 -6.96 -8.32
CA HIS A 50 2.74 -7.17 -7.13
C HIS A 50 2.98 -8.55 -6.52
N THR A 51 3.15 -9.57 -7.36
CA THR A 51 3.45 -10.94 -6.92
C THR A 51 4.83 -11.01 -6.24
N CYS A 52 5.83 -10.35 -6.82
CA CYS A 52 7.18 -10.27 -6.23
C CYS A 52 7.17 -9.51 -4.90
N LEU A 53 6.47 -8.38 -4.83
CA LEU A 53 6.32 -7.59 -3.61
C LEU A 53 5.67 -8.41 -2.50
N GLN A 54 4.56 -9.08 -2.79
CA GLN A 54 3.88 -9.93 -1.80
C GLN A 54 4.80 -11.02 -1.26
N LYS A 55 5.50 -11.74 -2.13
CA LYS A 55 6.47 -12.76 -1.73
C LYS A 55 7.57 -12.19 -0.85
N ALA A 56 8.10 -11.01 -1.18
CA ALA A 56 9.15 -10.36 -0.40
C ALA A 56 8.65 -9.97 1.01
N VAL A 57 7.42 -9.44 1.12
CA VAL A 57 6.77 -9.13 2.40
C VAL A 57 6.59 -10.41 3.24
N GLU A 58 6.00 -11.45 2.65
CA GLU A 58 5.73 -12.72 3.35
C GLU A 58 7.02 -13.42 3.78
N GLN A 59 8.05 -13.43 2.94
CA GLN A 59 9.37 -13.99 3.27
C GLN A 59 10.03 -13.22 4.41
N THR A 60 10.04 -11.89 4.34
CA THR A 60 10.64 -11.04 5.38
C THR A 60 9.92 -11.23 6.70
N ALA A 61 8.58 -11.18 6.70
CA ALA A 61 7.78 -11.40 7.91
C ALA A 61 8.08 -12.74 8.58
N LYS A 62 8.23 -13.81 7.79
CA LYS A 62 8.61 -15.14 8.30
C LYS A 62 9.97 -15.13 9.00
N THR A 63 10.95 -14.36 8.52
CA THR A 63 12.27 -14.24 9.20
C THR A 63 12.20 -13.43 10.50
N GLN A 64 11.12 -12.68 10.71
CA GLN A 64 10.89 -11.84 11.89
C GLN A 64 9.82 -12.45 12.82
N ASP A 65 9.46 -13.73 12.63
CA ASP A 65 8.40 -14.43 13.37
C ASP A 65 7.04 -13.69 13.36
N ALA A 66 6.75 -12.96 12.27
CA ALA A 66 5.50 -12.25 12.06
C ALA A 66 4.55 -13.02 11.12
N LYS A 67 3.26 -12.97 11.42
CA LYS A 67 2.19 -13.51 10.57
C LYS A 67 1.73 -12.43 9.58
N VAL A 68 1.46 -12.80 8.33
CA VAL A 68 0.89 -11.89 7.32
C VAL A 68 -0.49 -12.38 6.89
N TYR A 69 -1.46 -11.48 6.86
CA TYR A 69 -2.72 -11.65 6.14
C TYR A 69 -2.66 -10.80 4.87
N SER A 70 -2.69 -11.43 3.71
CA SER A 70 -2.63 -10.75 2.42
C SER A 70 -4.03 -10.67 1.80
N ALA A 71 -4.36 -9.54 1.19
CA ALA A 71 -5.53 -9.35 0.34
C ALA A 71 -5.16 -8.55 -0.92
N ASN A 72 -5.88 -8.78 -2.01
CA ASN A 72 -5.66 -8.11 -3.29
C ASN A 72 -6.84 -7.16 -3.58
N SER A 73 -6.53 -5.92 -3.94
CA SER A 73 -7.50 -4.88 -4.26
C SER A 73 -7.95 -4.91 -5.72
N HIS A 74 -7.29 -5.69 -6.59
CA HIS A 74 -7.64 -5.85 -8.00
C HIS A 74 -7.82 -4.51 -8.74
N GLN A 75 -6.93 -3.56 -8.49
CA GLN A 75 -6.97 -2.20 -9.04
C GLN A 75 -8.30 -1.45 -8.73
N ASN A 76 -8.98 -1.83 -7.64
CA ASN A 76 -10.26 -1.26 -7.23
C ASN A 76 -10.18 -0.62 -5.84
N ALA A 77 -10.46 0.68 -5.77
CA ALA A 77 -10.40 1.44 -4.53
C ALA A 77 -11.44 1.03 -3.49
N GLY A 78 -12.62 0.57 -3.93
CA GLY A 78 -13.64 0.05 -3.02
C GLY A 78 -13.19 -1.25 -2.36
N THR A 79 -12.61 -2.16 -3.14
CA THR A 79 -12.03 -3.41 -2.64
C THR A 79 -10.83 -3.14 -1.72
N GLU A 80 -10.00 -2.15 -2.04
CA GLU A 80 -8.90 -1.70 -1.15
C GLU A 80 -9.41 -1.30 0.23
N LEU A 81 -10.43 -0.43 0.28
CA LEU A 81 -11.03 0.00 1.55
C LEU A 81 -11.61 -1.20 2.31
N SER A 82 -12.35 -2.09 1.65
CA SER A 82 -12.89 -3.30 2.30
C SER A 82 -11.80 -4.22 2.84
N ASN A 83 -10.69 -4.39 2.09
CA ASN A 83 -9.55 -5.17 2.55
C ASN A 83 -8.91 -4.55 3.81
N ILE A 84 -8.78 -3.22 3.86
CA ILE A 84 -8.27 -2.51 5.04
C ILE A 84 -9.19 -2.72 6.25
N GLU A 85 -10.51 -2.61 6.06
CA GLU A 85 -11.50 -2.87 7.12
C GLU A 85 -11.46 -4.31 7.63
N ASP A 86 -11.25 -5.27 6.74
CA ASP A 86 -11.09 -6.68 7.10
C ASP A 86 -9.82 -6.92 7.92
N MET A 87 -8.70 -6.30 7.55
CA MET A 87 -7.45 -6.40 8.31
C MET A 87 -7.57 -5.75 9.69
N ILE A 88 -8.21 -4.58 9.77
CA ILE A 88 -8.53 -3.93 11.06
C ILE A 88 -9.39 -4.86 11.93
N SER A 89 -10.42 -5.47 11.35
CA SER A 89 -11.32 -6.40 12.06
C SER A 89 -10.60 -7.66 12.56
N ARG A 90 -9.49 -8.04 11.91
CA ARG A 90 -8.60 -9.14 12.34
C ARG A 90 -7.62 -8.73 13.44
N ASN A 91 -7.68 -7.50 13.94
CA ASN A 91 -6.76 -6.94 14.94
C ASN A 91 -5.29 -7.08 14.54
N VAL A 92 -4.97 -6.77 13.27
CA VAL A 92 -3.56 -6.69 12.85
C VAL A 92 -2.84 -5.59 13.61
N SER A 93 -1.57 -5.82 13.91
CA SER A 93 -0.68 -4.88 14.60
C SER A 93 -0.31 -3.68 13.73
N ALA A 94 -0.28 -3.84 12.40
CA ALA A 94 -0.06 -2.78 11.43
C ALA A 94 -0.55 -3.20 10.03
N LEU A 95 -0.77 -2.19 9.18
CA LEU A 95 -1.11 -2.35 7.77
C LEU A 95 0.11 -2.00 6.89
N ILE A 96 0.33 -2.79 5.85
CA ILE A 96 1.20 -2.44 4.72
C ILE A 96 0.28 -2.32 3.51
N VAL A 97 0.21 -1.12 2.91
CA VAL A 97 -0.71 -0.83 1.81
C VAL A 97 0.07 -0.40 0.58
N GLN A 98 -0.08 -1.18 -0.50
CA GLN A 98 0.22 -0.71 -1.83
C GLN A 98 -1.09 -0.21 -2.45
N THR A 99 -1.30 1.11 -2.45
CA THR A 99 -2.56 1.67 -2.90
C THR A 99 -2.80 1.50 -4.39
N VAL A 100 -4.07 1.32 -4.76
CA VAL A 100 -4.53 1.43 -6.15
C VAL A 100 -4.58 2.87 -6.65
N ASN A 101 -4.81 3.85 -5.76
CA ASN A 101 -4.89 5.27 -6.12
C ASN A 101 -4.52 6.17 -4.95
N VAL A 102 -3.61 7.11 -5.19
CA VAL A 102 -3.20 8.13 -4.21
C VAL A 102 -4.36 8.99 -3.68
N ASP A 103 -5.43 9.19 -4.46
CA ASP A 103 -6.60 9.95 -4.00
C ASP A 103 -7.39 9.20 -2.91
N SER A 104 -7.35 7.86 -2.94
CA SER A 104 -8.05 6.98 -1.99
C SER A 104 -7.33 6.92 -0.63
N LEU A 105 -6.01 7.08 -0.64
CA LEU A 105 -5.17 6.97 0.57
C LEU A 105 -5.64 7.83 1.74
N LYS A 106 -6.17 9.03 1.50
CA LYS A 106 -6.64 9.88 2.60
C LYS A 106 -7.76 9.23 3.41
N GLY A 107 -8.70 8.55 2.74
CA GLY A 107 -9.78 7.83 3.39
C GLY A 107 -9.29 6.59 4.13
N ASP A 108 -8.38 5.85 3.50
CA ASP A 108 -7.78 4.63 4.03
C ASP A 108 -6.95 4.90 5.29
N ILE A 109 -6.10 5.93 5.25
CA ILE A 109 -5.30 6.40 6.39
C ILE A 109 -6.21 6.84 7.53
N ALA A 110 -7.26 7.61 7.23
CA ALA A 110 -8.22 8.05 8.25
C ALA A 110 -8.93 6.86 8.91
N LYS A 111 -9.28 5.81 8.15
CA LYS A 111 -9.91 4.60 8.67
C LYS A 111 -8.97 3.84 9.61
N ALA A 112 -7.73 3.61 9.18
CA ALA A 112 -6.70 2.93 9.98
C ALA A 112 -6.40 3.70 11.28
N LYS A 113 -6.22 5.03 11.18
CA LYS A 113 -5.99 5.92 12.31
C LYS A 113 -7.14 5.91 13.31
N ALA A 114 -8.38 5.95 12.85
CA ALA A 114 -9.56 5.88 13.74
C ALA A 114 -9.64 4.56 14.51
N ALA A 115 -9.13 3.47 13.93
CA ALA A 115 -9.02 2.17 14.58
C ALA A 115 -7.75 1.98 15.42
N GLY A 116 -6.84 2.96 15.43
CA GLY A 116 -5.55 2.87 16.13
C GLY A 116 -4.55 1.89 15.50
N VAL A 117 -4.73 1.54 14.22
CA VAL A 117 -3.84 0.63 13.49
C VAL A 117 -2.86 1.45 12.65
N PRO A 118 -1.54 1.38 12.90
CA PRO A 118 -0.53 2.06 12.09
C PRO A 118 -0.54 1.58 10.64
N ILE A 119 -0.36 2.51 9.70
CA ILE A 119 -0.33 2.23 8.25
C ILE A 119 1.03 2.57 7.66
N TYR A 120 1.62 1.64 6.92
CA TYR A 120 2.85 1.82 6.16
C TYR A 120 2.55 1.74 4.67
N LEU A 121 3.03 2.70 3.88
CA LEU A 121 2.78 2.75 2.44
C LEU A 121 3.96 2.17 1.65
N THR A 122 3.68 1.59 0.49
CA THR A 122 4.72 1.13 -0.44
C THR A 122 4.43 1.54 -1.87
N SER A 123 5.49 1.63 -2.68
CA SER A 123 5.50 2.00 -4.09
C SER A 123 5.21 3.48 -4.34
N VAL A 124 4.07 3.99 -3.86
CA VAL A 124 3.68 5.40 -3.92
C VAL A 124 3.15 5.85 -2.55
N SER A 125 3.22 7.15 -2.27
CA SER A 125 2.69 7.72 -1.03
C SER A 125 1.90 9.00 -1.31
N THR A 126 1.14 9.45 -0.30
CA THR A 126 0.66 10.83 -0.27
C THR A 126 1.82 11.79 0.06
N GLY A 127 1.60 13.09 -0.17
CA GLY A 127 2.53 14.13 0.30
C GLY A 127 2.42 14.42 1.81
N ASP A 128 1.35 13.97 2.46
CA ASP A 128 1.14 14.03 3.90
C ASP A 128 1.62 12.73 4.56
N VAL A 129 2.57 12.86 5.48
CA VAL A 129 3.23 11.75 6.17
C VAL A 129 2.95 11.72 7.67
N ASP A 130 2.19 12.69 8.19
CA ASP A 130 2.00 12.85 9.64
C ASP A 130 1.12 11.72 10.22
N ASP A 131 0.25 11.14 9.39
CA ASP A 131 -0.73 10.13 9.79
C ASP A 131 -0.36 8.70 9.36
N ILE A 132 0.87 8.49 8.88
CA ILE A 132 1.38 7.16 8.49
C ILE A 132 2.61 6.78 9.31
N LEU A 133 2.82 5.47 9.49
CA LEU A 133 4.01 4.92 10.13
C LEU A 133 5.27 5.20 9.31
N GLY A 134 5.13 5.23 7.99
CA GLY A 134 6.21 5.48 7.06
C GLY A 134 5.83 5.06 5.64
N ALA A 135 6.76 5.25 4.70
CA ALA A 135 6.58 4.81 3.34
C ALA A 135 7.91 4.35 2.71
N ALA A 136 7.87 3.22 1.98
CA ALA A 136 8.94 2.81 1.07
C ALA A 136 8.51 3.10 -0.37
N VAL A 137 9.00 4.21 -0.92
CA VAL A 137 8.63 4.67 -2.27
C VAL A 137 9.83 4.74 -3.19
N VAL A 138 9.56 4.62 -4.49
CA VAL A 138 10.53 4.89 -5.55
C VAL A 138 10.24 6.26 -6.14
N ASP A 139 11.28 7.06 -6.38
CA ASP A 139 11.14 8.30 -7.15
C ASP A 139 10.96 7.96 -8.64
N LEU A 140 9.71 7.75 -9.05
CA LEU A 140 9.36 7.38 -10.42
C LEU A 140 9.71 8.45 -11.44
N GLY A 141 9.66 9.73 -11.05
CA GLY A 141 10.11 10.83 -11.91
C GLY A 141 11.60 10.71 -12.23
N LYS A 142 12.41 10.37 -11.22
CA LYS A 142 13.84 10.09 -11.41
C LYS A 142 14.08 8.82 -12.22
N VAL A 143 13.28 7.76 -12.02
CA VAL A 143 13.38 6.54 -12.86
C VAL A 143 13.19 6.90 -14.33
N GLY A 144 12.11 7.61 -14.68
CA GLY A 144 11.87 8.03 -16.06
C GLY A 144 13.00 8.92 -16.59
N ALA A 145 13.54 9.79 -15.74
CA ALA A 145 14.69 10.61 -16.12
C ALA A 145 15.97 9.79 -16.39
N LEU A 146 16.18 8.67 -15.71
CA LEU A 146 17.29 7.75 -16.01
C LEU A 146 17.13 7.11 -17.39
N ASP A 147 15.91 6.71 -17.75
CA ASP A 147 15.60 6.13 -19.05
C ASP A 147 15.78 7.15 -20.18
N ALA A 148 15.33 8.40 -19.98
CA ALA A 148 15.60 9.50 -20.90
C ALA A 148 17.10 9.80 -21.01
N GLY A 149 17.84 9.66 -19.91
CA GLY A 149 19.30 9.77 -19.89
C GLY A 149 19.99 8.67 -20.69
N TRP A 150 19.42 7.47 -20.79
CA TRP A 150 19.90 6.44 -21.72
C TRP A 150 19.70 6.86 -23.17
N VAL A 151 18.50 7.35 -23.53
CA VAL A 151 18.20 7.88 -24.87
C VAL A 151 19.17 9.00 -25.24
N ALA A 152 19.45 9.93 -24.33
CA ALA A 152 20.39 11.04 -24.58
C ALA A 152 21.82 10.56 -24.88
N ARG A 153 22.29 9.52 -24.19
CA ARG A 153 23.62 8.95 -24.43
C ARG A 153 23.71 8.23 -25.77
N ASP A 154 22.67 7.49 -26.12
CA ASP A 154 22.63 6.69 -27.34
C ASP A 154 22.43 7.57 -28.59
N ALA A 155 21.49 8.51 -28.54
CA ALA A 155 21.18 9.41 -29.67
C ALA A 155 22.32 10.39 -29.97
N GLY A 156 23.11 10.78 -28.96
CA GLY A 156 24.12 11.82 -29.09
C GLY A 156 23.52 13.12 -29.64
N ALA A 157 23.98 13.56 -30.82
CA ALA A 157 23.47 14.75 -31.50
C ALA A 157 22.39 14.46 -32.57
N LYS A 158 22.04 13.19 -32.81
CA LYS A 158 21.05 12.78 -33.82
C LYS A 158 19.67 13.28 -33.40
N LYS A 159 18.88 13.84 -34.33
CA LYS A 159 17.45 14.06 -34.08
C LYS A 159 16.73 12.71 -34.08
N VAL A 160 15.92 12.45 -33.07
CA VAL A 160 15.31 11.13 -32.87
C VAL A 160 13.83 11.22 -32.49
N GLU A 161 13.05 10.27 -32.98
CA GLU A 161 11.63 10.13 -32.63
C GLU A 161 11.44 9.09 -31.51
N VAL A 162 10.61 9.44 -30.53
CA VAL A 162 10.37 8.64 -29.34
C VAL A 162 8.87 8.36 -29.20
N GLY A 163 8.54 7.09 -29.03
CA GLY A 163 7.21 6.61 -28.73
C GLY A 163 7.09 6.22 -27.27
N ILE A 164 5.92 6.45 -26.66
CA ILE A 164 5.67 6.11 -25.25
C ILE A 164 4.50 5.13 -25.16
N VAL A 165 4.78 3.92 -24.66
CA VAL A 165 3.79 2.95 -24.20
C VAL A 165 3.64 3.15 -22.67
N ALA A 166 2.69 4.01 -22.29
CA ALA A 166 2.43 4.36 -20.90
C ALA A 166 1.75 3.21 -20.13
N GLY A 167 1.73 3.29 -18.81
CA GLY A 167 0.99 2.37 -17.94
C GLY A 167 -0.52 2.66 -17.94
N ALA A 168 -1.23 2.06 -16.98
CA ALA A 168 -2.59 2.50 -16.66
C ALA A 168 -2.56 3.93 -16.07
N PRO A 169 -3.52 4.80 -16.41
CA PRO A 169 -3.60 6.15 -15.86
C PRO A 169 -3.59 6.14 -14.33
N GLY A 170 -2.78 7.03 -13.73
CA GLY A 170 -2.57 7.08 -12.29
C GLY A 170 -1.13 7.42 -11.93
N ALA A 171 -0.90 7.78 -10.67
CA ALA A 171 0.35 8.35 -10.19
C ALA A 171 1.60 7.54 -10.59
N ALA A 172 1.52 6.20 -10.56
CA ALA A 172 2.65 5.34 -10.92
C ALA A 172 3.11 5.56 -12.38
N SER A 173 2.17 5.52 -13.33
CA SER A 173 2.49 5.77 -14.74
C SER A 173 2.80 7.24 -14.99
N ASP A 174 2.00 8.15 -14.41
CA ASP A 174 2.08 9.57 -14.72
C ASP A 174 3.40 10.20 -14.24
N LEU A 175 3.85 9.86 -13.03
CA LEU A 175 5.13 10.36 -12.52
C LEU A 175 6.30 9.85 -13.36
N LEU A 176 6.27 8.57 -13.72
CA LEU A 176 7.30 7.93 -14.54
C LEU A 176 7.39 8.54 -15.94
N VAL A 177 6.26 8.59 -16.66
CA VAL A 177 6.18 9.15 -18.02
C VAL A 177 6.54 10.64 -18.02
N ASN A 178 6.08 11.40 -17.04
CA ASN A 178 6.43 12.83 -16.95
C ASN A 178 7.92 13.04 -16.65
N GLY A 179 8.52 12.19 -15.80
CA GLY A 179 9.96 12.18 -15.55
C GLY A 179 10.76 11.95 -16.82
N PHE A 180 10.38 10.93 -17.59
CA PHE A 180 10.96 10.62 -18.89
C PHE A 180 10.86 11.81 -19.85
N LYS A 181 9.64 12.30 -20.10
CA LYS A 181 9.40 13.40 -21.05
C LYS A 181 10.15 14.68 -20.70
N LYS A 182 10.22 15.04 -19.41
CA LYS A 182 10.92 16.25 -18.94
C LYS A 182 12.44 16.16 -19.08
N ALA A 183 12.99 14.95 -19.03
CA ALA A 183 14.42 14.70 -19.08
C ALA A 183 14.95 14.32 -20.47
N LEU A 184 14.05 14.18 -21.46
CA LEU A 184 14.45 13.96 -22.85
C LEU A 184 15.34 15.10 -23.35
N PRO A 185 16.39 14.78 -24.14
CA PRO A 185 17.25 15.82 -24.71
C PRO A 185 16.48 16.62 -25.78
N ALA A 186 16.92 17.84 -26.07
CA ALA A 186 16.21 18.74 -26.99
C ALA A 186 16.12 18.24 -28.44
N ASN A 187 16.96 17.26 -28.82
CA ASN A 187 16.94 16.58 -30.12
C ASN A 187 16.06 15.32 -30.14
N ALA A 188 15.37 14.98 -29.05
CA ALA A 188 14.39 13.90 -29.02
C ALA A 188 12.96 14.46 -29.03
N GLU A 189 12.14 13.97 -29.96
CA GLU A 189 10.74 14.37 -30.11
C GLU A 189 9.81 13.22 -29.73
N VAL A 190 8.83 13.48 -28.86
CA VAL A 190 7.80 12.48 -28.53
C VAL A 190 6.71 12.54 -29.60
N VAL A 191 6.65 11.52 -30.45
CA VAL A 191 5.71 11.45 -31.58
C VAL A 191 4.44 10.68 -31.27
N ALA A 192 4.47 9.81 -30.26
CA ALA A 192 3.32 9.06 -29.78
C ALA A 192 3.39 8.82 -28.27
N ASN A 193 2.23 8.85 -27.61
CA ASN A 193 2.09 8.50 -26.20
C ASN A 193 0.72 7.87 -25.97
N GLN A 194 0.67 6.56 -25.72
CA GLN A 194 -0.56 5.78 -25.61
C GLN A 194 -0.46 4.79 -24.45
N PRO A 195 -1.54 4.58 -23.67
CA PRO A 195 -1.53 3.67 -22.53
C PRO A 195 -1.61 2.21 -22.97
N GLY A 196 -0.61 1.42 -22.57
CA GLY A 196 -0.58 -0.05 -22.61
C GLY A 196 -1.24 -0.69 -21.38
N MET A 197 -1.72 0.10 -20.42
CA MET A 197 -2.55 -0.35 -19.29
C MET A 197 -1.88 -1.38 -18.35
N PHE A 198 -0.54 -1.43 -18.32
CA PHE A 198 0.21 -2.49 -17.64
C PHE A 198 -0.15 -3.91 -18.13
N SER A 199 -0.66 -4.03 -19.37
CA SER A 199 -1.08 -5.28 -19.99
C SER A 199 -0.16 -5.61 -21.16
N PRO A 200 0.48 -6.80 -21.19
CA PRO A 200 1.36 -7.20 -22.30
C PRO A 200 0.65 -7.17 -23.65
N THR A 201 -0.56 -7.73 -23.72
CA THR A 201 -1.36 -7.75 -24.95
C THR A 201 -1.72 -6.35 -25.42
N LYS A 202 -2.14 -5.47 -24.51
CA LYS A 202 -2.51 -4.10 -24.89
C LYS A 202 -1.29 -3.29 -25.31
N ALA A 203 -0.15 -3.49 -24.63
CA ALA A 203 1.12 -2.87 -24.99
C ALA A 203 1.58 -3.30 -26.39
N GLN A 204 1.43 -4.59 -26.74
CA GLN A 204 1.73 -5.10 -28.07
C GLN A 204 0.88 -4.40 -29.15
N ASP A 205 -0.43 -4.27 -28.94
CA ASP A 205 -1.31 -3.55 -29.87
C ASP A 205 -0.90 -2.08 -30.03
N VAL A 206 -0.57 -1.42 -28.91
CA VAL A 206 -0.11 -0.02 -28.91
C VAL A 206 1.19 0.13 -29.68
N ALA A 207 2.17 -0.73 -29.43
CA ALA A 207 3.46 -0.71 -30.10
C ALA A 207 3.32 -0.97 -31.61
N GLN A 208 2.50 -1.95 -32.01
CA GLN A 208 2.23 -2.23 -33.43
C GLN A 208 1.65 -1.02 -34.15
N ASN A 209 0.63 -0.37 -33.57
CA ASN A 209 0.03 0.82 -34.15
C ASN A 209 1.01 1.99 -34.20
N MET A 210 1.84 2.14 -33.17
CA MET A 210 2.84 3.19 -33.08
C MET A 210 3.92 3.06 -34.16
N ILE A 211 4.46 1.86 -34.35
CA ILE A 211 5.47 1.57 -35.40
C ILE A 211 4.87 1.77 -36.80
N GLN A 212 3.61 1.39 -37.00
CA GLN A 212 2.92 1.59 -38.29
C GLN A 212 2.68 3.07 -38.59
N ALA A 213 2.29 3.86 -37.59
CA ALA A 213 2.00 5.30 -37.73
C ALA A 213 3.28 6.15 -37.82
N HIS A 214 4.38 5.69 -37.23
CA HIS A 214 5.66 6.39 -37.12
C HIS A 214 6.79 5.47 -37.62
N PRO A 215 6.96 5.29 -38.95
CA PRO A 215 7.98 4.38 -39.49
C PRO A 215 9.42 4.82 -39.20
N ASP A 216 9.63 6.08 -38.82
CA ASP A 216 10.92 6.66 -38.47
C ASP A 216 11.21 6.63 -36.94
N LEU A 217 10.40 5.89 -36.16
CA LEU A 217 10.56 5.76 -34.72
C LEU A 217 11.93 5.19 -34.34
N ASP A 218 12.73 5.95 -33.58
CA ASP A 218 14.05 5.50 -33.12
C ASP A 218 13.98 4.75 -31.79
N TYR A 219 13.10 5.21 -30.87
CA TYR A 219 13.00 4.65 -29.52
C TYR A 219 11.55 4.44 -29.10
N ALA A 220 11.33 3.39 -28.30
CA ALA A 220 10.09 3.20 -27.55
C ALA A 220 10.40 3.15 -26.06
N PHE A 221 9.80 4.05 -25.31
CA PHE A 221 9.75 3.99 -23.85
C PHE A 221 8.52 3.18 -23.43
N VAL A 222 8.73 2.17 -22.59
CA VAL A 222 7.66 1.29 -22.09
C VAL A 222 7.63 1.39 -20.56
N ALA A 223 6.49 1.76 -20.01
CA ALA A 223 6.38 2.20 -18.61
C ALA A 223 6.45 1.08 -17.55
N ASN A 224 6.70 -0.18 -17.94
CA ASN A 224 7.19 -1.25 -17.07
C ASN A 224 7.76 -2.42 -17.88
N GLU A 225 8.43 -3.33 -17.17
CA GLU A 225 9.01 -4.55 -17.72
C GLU A 225 7.97 -5.54 -18.26
N GLU A 226 6.81 -5.65 -17.62
CA GLU A 226 5.76 -6.59 -18.02
C GLU A 226 5.14 -6.25 -19.38
N MET A 227 5.11 -4.98 -19.76
CA MET A 227 4.68 -4.55 -21.09
C MET A 227 5.81 -4.62 -22.13
N ALA A 228 7.07 -4.68 -21.71
CA ALA A 228 8.23 -4.59 -22.60
C ALA A 228 8.68 -5.95 -23.16
N PHE A 229 8.43 -7.04 -22.42
CA PHE A 229 8.79 -8.41 -22.79
C PHE A 229 7.58 -9.24 -23.24
#